data_AF-A0A353RRR3-F1
#
_entry.id   AF-A0A353RRR3-F1
#
_cell.length_a   1.000
_cell.length_b   1.000
_cell.length_c   1.000
_cell.angle_alpha   90.00
_cell.angle_beta   90.00
_cell.angle_gamma   90.00
#
_symmetry.space_group_name_H-M   'P 1'
#
loop_
_entity.id
_entity.type
_entity.pdbx_description
1 polymer ?
#
loop_
_entity_poly.entity_id
_entity_poly.type
_entity_poly.pdbx_seq_one_letter_code
_entity_poly.pdbx_strand_id
1 'polypeptide(L)'
;RSVQTGVVLAERLGLPLVALPDLHELGGIYLEELVEGELKEPILHGHTPEYFRQHYPLLQFNEFPAEGWWRGGREARELWLPRAQRLLTYLFERHGESDDHVAVITHAGFYSRLFQLIFRPAFSLSEELPFSGLIVFNNCAISRFDVIEGRLFFMYHNRAEFLPDEMIT
;
A
#
# COMPACT_ATOMS: atom_id res chain seq x y z
N ARG A 1 3.79 -1.89 -10.03
CA ARG A 1 4.67 -0.77 -9.59
C ARG A 1 5.29 -1.02 -8.22
N SER A 2 4.51 -1.23 -7.15
CA SER A 2 5.05 -1.44 -5.79
C SER A 2 6.03 -2.63 -5.69
N VAL A 3 5.67 -3.77 -6.29
CA VAL A 3 6.58 -4.94 -6.36
C VAL A 3 7.91 -4.60 -7.00
N GLN A 4 7.91 -3.85 -8.12
CA GLN A 4 9.14 -3.48 -8.82
C GLN A 4 10.03 -2.57 -7.96
N THR A 5 9.44 -1.60 -7.24
CA THR A 5 10.18 -0.80 -6.24
C THR A 5 10.75 -1.68 -5.13
N GLY A 6 9.94 -2.60 -4.59
CA GLY A 6 10.36 -3.52 -3.54
C GLY A 6 11.51 -4.44 -3.96
N VAL A 7 11.53 -4.91 -5.20
CA VAL A 7 12.60 -5.77 -5.73
C VAL A 7 13.93 -5.04 -5.76
N VAL A 8 13.95 -3.80 -6.25
CA VAL A 8 15.17 -2.98 -6.24
C VAL A 8 15.69 -2.80 -4.81
N LEU A 9 14.82 -2.54 -3.84
CA LEU A 9 15.23 -2.40 -2.43
C LEU A 9 15.76 -3.72 -1.86
N ALA A 10 15.06 -4.82 -2.10
CA ALA A 10 15.42 -6.15 -1.60
C ALA A 10 16.80 -6.60 -2.12
N GLU A 11 17.07 -6.40 -3.41
CA GLU A 11 18.38 -6.69 -4.02
C GLU A 11 19.51 -5.86 -3.38
N ARG A 12 19.27 -4.56 -3.20
CA ARG A 12 20.29 -3.65 -2.67
C ARG A 12 20.57 -3.85 -1.20
N LEU A 13 19.56 -4.22 -0.41
CA LEU A 13 19.68 -4.40 1.03
C LEU A 13 19.97 -5.85 1.42
N GLY A 14 19.83 -6.81 0.50
CA GLY A 14 19.94 -8.24 0.80
C GLY A 14 18.85 -8.73 1.74
N LEU A 15 17.66 -8.11 1.69
CA LEU A 15 16.52 -8.40 2.58
C LEU A 15 15.42 -9.18 1.85
N PRO A 16 14.63 -10.00 2.56
CA PRO A 16 13.50 -10.69 1.95
C PRO A 16 12.42 -9.70 1.52
N LEU A 17 11.79 -9.97 0.37
CA LEU A 17 10.62 -9.24 -0.11
C LEU A 17 9.39 -10.13 -0.04
N VAL A 18 8.38 -9.75 0.76
CA VAL A 18 7.17 -10.57 0.98
C VAL A 18 5.98 -9.92 0.29
N ALA A 19 5.21 -10.71 -0.47
CA ALA A 19 3.96 -10.27 -1.08
C ALA A 19 2.83 -10.22 -0.05
N LEU A 20 2.19 -9.07 0.09
CA LEU A 20 1.00 -8.89 0.91
C LEU A 20 -0.14 -8.36 0.03
N PRO A 21 -1.19 -9.18 -0.26
CA PRO A 21 -2.31 -8.76 -1.10
C PRO A 21 -2.97 -7.46 -0.62
N ASP A 22 -3.09 -7.29 0.71
CA ASP A 22 -3.74 -6.13 1.34
C ASP A 22 -3.02 -4.79 1.09
N LEU A 23 -1.80 -4.76 0.54
CA LEU A 23 -1.03 -3.52 0.27
C LEU A 23 -1.38 -2.81 -1.05
N HIS A 24 -2.31 -3.36 -1.84
CA HIS A 24 -2.70 -2.78 -3.11
C HIS A 24 -3.42 -1.43 -2.97
N GLU A 25 -3.46 -0.65 -4.06
CA GLU A 25 -4.15 0.64 -4.08
C GLU A 25 -5.65 0.49 -3.80
N LEU A 26 -6.26 1.51 -3.19
CA LEU A 26 -7.69 1.59 -3.00
C LEU A 26 -8.43 1.45 -4.34
N GLY A 27 -9.55 0.74 -4.31
CA GLY A 27 -10.39 0.58 -5.51
C GLY A 27 -9.98 -0.61 -6.38
N GLY A 28 -8.83 -1.25 -6.10
CA GLY A 28 -8.34 -2.37 -6.90
C GLY A 28 -7.74 -1.93 -8.24
N ILE A 29 -7.96 -2.72 -9.28
CA ILE A 29 -7.61 -2.34 -10.66
C ILE A 29 -8.87 -1.85 -11.35
N TYR A 30 -8.94 -0.55 -11.58
CA TYR A 30 -10.02 0.07 -12.35
C TYR A 30 -9.42 0.91 -13.47
N LEU A 31 -10.00 0.78 -14.66
CA LEU A 31 -9.66 1.54 -15.85
C LEU A 31 -10.98 1.89 -16.53
N GLU A 32 -11.20 3.17 -16.80
CA GLU A 32 -12.30 3.64 -17.62
C GLU A 32 -11.78 3.78 -19.05
N GLU A 33 -12.37 3.04 -19.98
CA GLU A 33 -12.01 3.07 -21.40
C GLU A 33 -13.18 3.62 -22.21
N LEU A 34 -12.90 4.58 -23.09
CA LEU A 34 -13.90 5.04 -24.06
C LEU A 34 -13.88 4.12 -25.28
N VAL A 35 -14.88 3.25 -25.39
CA VAL A 35 -15.04 2.32 -26.52
C VAL A 35 -16.28 2.71 -27.29
N GLU A 36 -16.10 3.13 -28.55
CA GLU A 36 -17.21 3.56 -29.43
C GLU A 36 -18.03 4.73 -28.88
N GLY A 37 -17.42 5.59 -28.07
CA GLY A 37 -18.09 6.72 -27.43
C GLY A 37 -18.81 6.38 -26.12
N GLU A 38 -18.77 5.12 -25.69
CA GLU A 38 -19.29 4.67 -24.40
C GLU A 38 -18.14 4.41 -23.41
N LEU A 39 -18.30 4.90 -22.18
CA LEU A 39 -17.40 4.55 -21.08
C LEU A 39 -17.64 3.10 -20.66
N LYS A 40 -16.61 2.27 -20.82
CA LYS A 40 -16.57 0.88 -20.35
C LYS A 40 -15.55 0.74 -19.24
N GLU A 41 -15.87 -0.13 -18.29
CA GLU A 41 -14.96 -0.52 -17.21
C GLU A 41 -14.69 -2.02 -17.30
N PRO A 42 -13.64 -2.45 -18.01
CA PRO A 42 -13.29 -3.86 -18.05
C PRO A 42 -12.95 -4.38 -16.65
N ILE A 43 -13.35 -5.61 -16.36
CA ILE A 43 -13.00 -6.29 -15.12
C ILE A 43 -11.56 -6.78 -15.25
N LEU A 44 -10.64 -6.09 -14.57
CA LEU A 44 -9.22 -6.43 -14.57
C LEU A 44 -8.85 -7.23 -13.32
N HIS A 45 -8.05 -8.28 -13.51
CA HIS A 45 -7.62 -9.18 -12.44
C HIS A 45 -6.17 -8.90 -12.01
N GLY A 46 -5.90 -9.13 -10.74
CA GLY A 46 -4.55 -9.07 -10.19
C GLY A 46 -3.73 -10.28 -10.63
N HIS A 47 -2.43 -10.08 -10.82
CA HIS A 47 -1.51 -11.16 -11.16
C HIS A 47 -1.45 -12.28 -10.11
N THR A 48 -1.20 -13.50 -10.58
CA THR A 48 -1.06 -14.72 -9.78
C THR A 48 0.35 -14.87 -9.20
N PRO A 49 0.54 -15.72 -8.18
CA PRO A 49 1.88 -16.11 -7.74
C PRO A 49 2.76 -16.63 -8.88
N GLU A 50 2.17 -17.39 -9.81
CA GLU A 50 2.90 -17.93 -10.96
C GLU A 50 3.47 -16.82 -11.85
N TYR A 51 2.65 -15.83 -12.20
CA TYR A 51 3.12 -14.65 -12.92
C TYR A 51 4.26 -13.96 -12.17
N PHE A 52 4.10 -13.71 -10.87
CA PHE A 52 5.11 -13.01 -10.11
C PHE A 52 6.41 -13.81 -9.95
N ARG A 53 6.37 -15.14 -9.78
CA ARG A 53 7.59 -15.96 -9.73
C ARG A 53 8.41 -15.87 -11.01
N GLN A 54 7.73 -15.82 -12.15
CA GLN A 54 8.39 -15.69 -13.46
C GLN A 54 9.04 -14.30 -13.65
N HIS A 55 8.42 -13.23 -13.14
CA HIS A 55 8.85 -11.85 -13.41
C HIS A 55 9.64 -11.20 -12.26
N TYR A 56 9.46 -11.69 -11.03
CA TYR A 56 10.01 -11.13 -9.79
C TYR A 56 10.40 -12.28 -8.84
N PRO A 57 11.46 -13.05 -9.17
CA PRO A 57 11.79 -14.30 -8.46
C PRO A 57 12.18 -14.11 -6.98
N LEU A 58 12.52 -12.88 -6.57
CA LEU A 58 12.82 -12.55 -5.16
C LEU A 58 11.56 -12.35 -4.31
N LEU A 59 10.39 -12.22 -4.92
CA LEU A 59 9.14 -12.04 -4.20
C LEU A 59 8.70 -13.36 -3.55
N GLN A 60 8.55 -13.35 -2.24
CA GLN A 60 8.12 -14.48 -1.43
C GLN A 60 6.61 -14.42 -1.20
N PHE A 61 5.96 -15.58 -1.16
CA PHE A 61 4.51 -15.71 -0.97
C PHE A 61 4.24 -16.56 0.26
N ASN A 62 3.45 -16.02 1.19
CA ASN A 62 2.94 -16.77 2.35
C ASN A 62 1.45 -17.06 2.11
N GLU A 63 0.58 -16.16 2.54
CA GLU A 63 -0.87 -16.23 2.32
C GLU A 63 -1.25 -15.41 1.08
N PHE A 64 -1.12 -16.01 -0.11
CA PHE A 64 -1.42 -15.35 -1.37
C PHE A 64 -2.45 -16.14 -2.19
N PRO A 65 -3.55 -15.52 -2.67
CA PRO A 65 -4.57 -16.22 -3.44
C PRO A 65 -4.02 -16.79 -4.76
N ALA A 66 -4.30 -18.05 -5.07
CA ALA A 66 -3.76 -18.74 -6.24
C ALA A 66 -4.21 -18.08 -7.56
N GLU A 67 -5.46 -17.64 -7.58
CA GLU A 67 -6.11 -16.81 -8.59
C GLU A 67 -5.52 -15.41 -8.82
N GLY A 68 -4.64 -14.93 -7.94
CA GLY A 68 -4.13 -13.57 -7.94
C GLY A 68 -4.75 -12.65 -6.87
N TRP A 69 -4.04 -11.57 -6.57
CA TRP A 69 -4.37 -10.67 -5.45
C TRP A 69 -5.67 -9.89 -5.62
N TRP A 70 -6.21 -9.77 -6.84
CA TRP A 70 -7.45 -9.04 -7.11
C TRP A 70 -8.38 -9.84 -8.01
N ARG A 71 -9.62 -10.02 -7.55
CA ARG A 71 -10.67 -10.73 -8.30
C ARG A 71 -11.36 -9.86 -9.35
N GLY A 72 -11.10 -8.55 -9.36
CA GLY A 72 -11.66 -7.60 -10.32
C GLY A 72 -12.80 -6.75 -9.78
N GLY A 73 -13.19 -5.76 -10.57
CA GLY A 73 -14.16 -4.73 -10.20
C GLY A 73 -13.57 -3.63 -9.31
N ARG A 74 -14.44 -2.73 -8.83
CA ARG A 74 -14.10 -1.67 -7.88
C ARG A 74 -14.19 -2.20 -6.45
N GLU A 75 -13.16 -1.97 -5.66
CA GLU A 75 -13.19 -2.24 -4.22
C GLU A 75 -14.24 -1.36 -3.54
N ALA A 76 -15.13 -1.98 -2.77
CA ALA A 76 -16.15 -1.28 -2.02
C ALA A 76 -15.51 -0.39 -0.93
N ARG A 77 -15.99 0.85 -0.78
CA ARG A 77 -15.38 1.86 0.10
C ARG A 77 -15.32 1.41 1.56
N GLU A 78 -16.32 0.66 2.00
CA GLU A 78 -16.43 0.06 3.32
C GLU A 78 -15.30 -0.93 3.63
N LEU A 79 -14.61 -1.46 2.62
CA LEU A 79 -13.49 -2.40 2.79
C LEU A 79 -12.13 -1.69 2.99
N TRP A 80 -12.04 -0.41 2.66
CA TRP A 80 -10.77 0.34 2.69
C TRP A 80 -10.16 0.41 4.10
N LEU A 81 -10.94 0.83 5.09
CA LEU A 81 -10.47 0.94 6.49
C LEU A 81 -10.23 -0.44 7.13
N PRO A 82 -11.13 -1.44 7.00
CA PRO A 82 -10.84 -2.79 7.48
C PRO A 82 -9.55 -3.39 6.91
N ARG A 83 -9.23 -3.15 5.63
CA ARG A 83 -7.99 -3.64 5.02
C ARG A 83 -6.74 -2.95 5.58
N ALA A 84 -6.79 -1.63 5.75
CA ALA A 84 -5.73 -0.88 6.40
C ALA A 84 -5.52 -1.34 7.86
N GLN A 85 -6.61 -1.62 8.59
CA GLN A 85 -6.55 -2.17 9.95
C GLN A 85 -5.89 -3.55 9.99
N ARG A 86 -6.24 -4.46 9.07
CA ARG A 86 -5.60 -5.79 8.98
C ARG A 86 -4.09 -5.69 8.78
N LEU A 87 -3.63 -4.78 7.93
CA LEU A 87 -2.20 -4.55 7.75
C LEU A 87 -1.52 -4.06 9.04
N LEU A 88 -2.10 -3.06 9.71
CA LEU A 88 -1.52 -2.56 10.96
C LEU A 88 -1.42 -3.67 11.99
N THR A 89 -2.50 -4.44 12.17
CA THR A 89 -2.51 -5.62 13.04
C THR A 89 -1.43 -6.63 12.62
N TYR A 90 -1.34 -6.97 11.33
CA TYR A 90 -0.33 -7.89 10.80
C TYR A 90 1.11 -7.46 11.14
N LEU A 91 1.41 -6.16 11.03
CA LEU A 91 2.74 -5.61 11.31
C LEU A 91 3.03 -5.59 12.81
N PHE A 92 2.09 -5.13 13.63
CA PHE A 92 2.25 -5.06 15.09
C PHE A 92 2.40 -6.45 15.72
N GLU A 93 1.58 -7.43 15.31
CA GLU A 93 1.66 -8.79 15.85
C GLU A 93 3.00 -9.47 15.55
N ARG A 94 3.66 -9.10 14.45
CA ARG A 94 4.95 -9.71 14.03
C ARG A 94 6.17 -8.95 14.50
N HIS A 95 6.08 -7.62 14.56
CA HIS A 95 7.24 -6.74 14.70
C HIS A 95 7.09 -5.67 15.80
N GLY A 96 5.93 -5.57 16.46
CA GLY A 96 5.64 -4.49 17.41
C GLY A 96 6.41 -4.57 18.73
N GLU A 97 6.90 -5.76 19.08
CA GLU A 97 7.72 -6.03 20.28
C GLU A 97 9.13 -6.54 19.91
N SER A 98 9.61 -6.23 18.70
CA SER A 98 10.95 -6.56 18.23
C SER A 98 11.74 -5.30 17.84
N ASP A 99 13.04 -5.47 17.59
CA ASP A 99 13.92 -4.42 17.04
C ASP A 99 13.89 -4.39 15.50
N ASP A 100 12.87 -4.99 14.88
CA ASP A 100 12.79 -5.11 13.43
C ASP A 100 12.57 -3.76 12.76
N HIS A 101 13.24 -3.56 11.63
CA HIS A 101 13.03 -2.40 10.76
C HIS A 101 12.31 -2.88 9.50
N VAL A 102 11.02 -2.56 9.40
CA VAL A 102 10.15 -3.06 8.32
C VAL A 102 9.88 -1.97 7.30
N ALA A 103 10.27 -2.22 6.04
CA ALA A 103 9.90 -1.38 4.92
C ALA A 103 8.56 -1.82 4.31
N VAL A 104 7.59 -0.92 4.24
CA VAL A 104 6.27 -1.17 3.63
C VAL A 104 6.17 -0.35 2.34
N ILE A 105 6.00 -1.03 1.21
CA ILE A 105 5.88 -0.39 -0.11
C ILE A 105 4.41 -0.45 -0.55
N THR A 106 3.76 0.71 -0.65
CA THR A 106 2.34 0.81 -1.01
C THR A 106 2.06 2.05 -1.87
N HIS A 107 0.83 2.53 -1.87
CA HIS A 107 0.32 3.57 -2.73
C HIS A 107 -0.31 4.72 -1.91
N ALA A 108 -0.40 5.90 -2.51
CA ALA A 108 -0.85 7.12 -1.87
C ALA A 108 -2.27 7.00 -1.27
N GLY A 109 -3.21 6.44 -2.03
CA GLY A 109 -4.59 6.27 -1.57
C GLY A 109 -4.64 5.37 -0.35
N PHE A 110 -4.03 4.19 -0.43
CA PHE A 110 -4.00 3.24 0.67
C PHE A 110 -3.25 3.78 1.90
N TYR A 111 -2.08 4.38 1.73
CA TYR A 111 -1.34 4.99 2.84
C TYR A 111 -2.11 6.12 3.52
N SER A 112 -2.91 6.90 2.78
CA SER A 112 -3.79 7.90 3.40
C SER A 112 -4.80 7.28 4.38
N ARG A 113 -5.24 6.04 4.17
CA ARG A 113 -6.13 5.32 5.10
C ARG A 113 -5.38 4.83 6.33
N LEU A 114 -4.14 4.35 6.16
CA LEU A 114 -3.27 4.03 7.30
C LEU A 114 -3.06 5.25 8.18
N PHE A 115 -2.73 6.39 7.56
CA PHE A 115 -2.55 7.65 8.27
C PHE A 115 -3.82 8.06 9.05
N GLN A 116 -5.00 7.97 8.42
CA GLN A 116 -6.26 8.26 9.08
C GLN A 116 -6.52 7.35 10.28
N LEU A 117 -6.29 6.03 10.15
CA LEU A 117 -6.47 5.09 11.27
C LEU A 117 -5.49 5.36 12.41
N ILE A 118 -4.22 5.63 12.10
CA ILE A 118 -3.18 5.89 13.10
C ILE A 118 -3.50 7.15 13.92
N PHE A 119 -3.86 8.26 13.28
CA PHE A 119 -4.08 9.54 13.96
C PHE A 119 -5.53 9.77 14.41
N ARG A 120 -6.47 9.02 13.83
CA ARG A 120 -7.89 9.12 14.17
C ARG A 120 -8.55 7.73 14.13
N PRO A 121 -8.32 6.86 15.13
CA PRO A 121 -8.82 5.49 15.14
C PRO A 121 -10.35 5.36 15.02
N ALA A 122 -11.10 6.38 15.45
CA ALA A 122 -12.56 6.45 15.34
C ALA A 122 -13.06 7.13 14.04
N PHE A 123 -12.20 7.31 13.04
CA PHE A 123 -12.55 7.95 11.77
C PHE A 123 -13.55 7.11 10.96
N SER A 124 -14.53 7.77 10.35
CA SER A 124 -15.46 7.16 9.39
C SER A 124 -15.37 7.81 8.01
N LEU A 125 -15.45 7.00 6.96
CA LEU A 125 -15.53 7.47 5.57
C LEU A 125 -16.84 8.20 5.24
N SER A 126 -17.87 8.05 6.08
CA SER A 126 -19.17 8.72 5.93
C SER A 126 -19.27 10.05 6.69
N GLU A 127 -18.20 10.45 7.37
CA GLU A 127 -18.21 11.67 8.17
C GLU A 127 -18.17 12.92 7.29
N GLU A 128 -19.10 13.84 7.52
CA GLU A 128 -19.11 15.15 6.88
C GLU A 128 -18.17 16.10 7.64
N LEU A 129 -17.10 16.51 6.97
CA LEU A 129 -16.16 17.51 7.49
C LEU A 129 -16.37 18.84 6.74
N PRO A 130 -16.26 19.99 7.44
CA PRO A 130 -16.41 21.30 6.81
C PRO A 130 -15.31 21.60 5.77
N PHE A 131 -14.23 20.83 5.77
CA PHE A 131 -13.17 20.86 4.77
C PHE A 131 -12.46 19.49 4.71
N SER A 132 -11.84 19.17 3.57
CA SER A 132 -11.00 17.99 3.40
C SER A 132 -9.53 18.40 3.28
N GLY A 133 -8.71 18.01 4.27
CA GLY A 133 -7.26 18.09 4.16
C GLY A 133 -6.73 16.91 3.34
N LEU A 134 -5.86 17.17 2.36
CA LEU A 134 -5.13 16.13 1.64
C LEU A 134 -3.71 16.03 2.16
N ILE A 135 -3.21 14.81 2.27
CA ILE A 135 -1.81 14.54 2.55
C ILE A 135 -1.15 14.27 1.20
N VAL A 136 -0.01 14.92 0.95
CA VAL A 136 0.74 14.77 -0.30
C VAL A 136 1.68 13.56 -0.18
N PHE A 137 1.81 12.83 -1.29
CA PHE A 137 2.67 11.66 -1.43
C PHE A 137 3.41 11.73 -2.76
N ASN A 138 4.71 11.93 -2.72
CA ASN A 138 5.55 11.93 -3.91
C ASN A 138 5.94 10.48 -4.23
N ASN A 139 6.18 10.20 -5.51
CA ASN A 139 6.63 8.87 -5.90
C ASN A 139 7.97 8.52 -5.23
N CYS A 140 8.06 7.28 -4.74
CA CYS A 140 9.20 6.75 -4.00
C CYS A 140 9.54 7.45 -2.67
N ALA A 141 8.79 8.46 -2.23
CA ALA A 141 9.05 9.12 -0.96
C ALA A 141 8.90 8.17 0.24
N ILE A 142 9.65 8.47 1.30
CA ILE A 142 9.72 7.62 2.50
C ILE A 142 9.09 8.37 3.68
N SER A 143 8.26 7.67 4.42
CA SER A 143 7.75 8.11 5.73
C SER A 143 8.19 7.10 6.79
N ARG A 144 8.41 7.57 8.01
CA ARG A 144 8.89 6.72 9.11
C ARG A 144 8.03 6.86 10.35
N PHE A 145 7.72 5.71 10.93
CA PHE A 145 7.18 5.58 12.27
C PHE A 145 8.10 4.71 13.11
N ASP A 146 8.23 5.04 14.40
CA ASP A 146 8.92 4.23 15.38
C ASP A 146 7.90 3.65 16.37
N VAL A 147 8.06 2.40 16.79
CA VAL A 147 7.24 1.79 17.84
C VAL A 147 8.07 1.77 19.12
N ILE A 148 7.63 2.50 20.15
CA ILE A 148 8.32 2.59 21.43
C ILE A 148 7.28 2.34 22.52
N GLU A 149 7.49 1.31 23.35
CA GLU A 149 6.58 0.94 24.45
C GLU A 149 5.10 0.79 23.98
N GLY A 150 4.90 0.15 22.82
CA GLY A 150 3.58 -0.08 22.24
C GLY A 150 2.91 1.16 21.65
N ARG A 151 3.63 2.28 21.51
CA ARG A 151 3.12 3.52 20.91
C ARG A 151 3.80 3.80 19.58
N LEU A 152 3.02 4.27 18.59
CA LEU A 152 3.53 4.72 17.30
C LEU A 152 3.98 6.19 17.39
N PHE A 153 5.22 6.47 17.06
CA PHE A 153 5.80 7.80 16.95
C PHE A 153 6.00 8.14 15.49
N PHE A 154 5.40 9.24 15.03
CA PHE A 154 5.58 9.70 13.65
C PHE A 154 6.81 10.58 13.53
N MET A 155 7.82 10.09 12.80
CA MET A 155 9.12 10.74 12.76
C MET A 155 9.24 11.74 11.62
N TYR A 156 8.83 11.32 10.41
CA TYR A 156 8.79 12.20 9.25
C TYR A 156 7.84 11.68 8.17
N HIS A 157 7.40 12.59 7.31
CA HIS A 157 6.49 12.34 6.20
C HIS A 157 7.13 12.67 4.86
N ASN A 158 6.85 11.86 3.83
CA ASN A 158 7.05 12.20 2.42
C ASN A 158 8.46 12.71 2.09
N ARG A 159 9.49 12.11 2.70
CA ARG A 159 10.87 12.51 2.46
C ARG A 159 11.31 12.01 1.09
N ALA A 160 11.58 12.93 0.18
CA ALA A 160 11.95 12.66 -1.22
C ALA A 160 13.29 13.31 -1.63
N GLU A 161 14.01 13.94 -0.69
CA GLU A 161 15.24 14.71 -0.92
C GLU A 161 16.42 13.90 -1.50
N PHE A 162 16.30 12.57 -1.50
CA PHE A 162 17.29 11.68 -2.14
C PHE A 162 17.06 11.50 -3.63
N LEU A 163 15.95 12.02 -4.17
CA LEU A 163 15.65 12.06 -5.60
C LEU A 163 16.12 13.39 -6.18
N PRO A 164 16.50 13.42 -7.47
CA PRO A 164 16.64 14.67 -8.21
C PRO A 164 15.32 15.45 -8.23
N ASP A 165 15.40 16.79 -8.22
CA ASP A 165 14.24 17.69 -8.14
C ASP A 165 13.21 17.39 -9.25
N GLU A 166 13.68 17.06 -10.45
CA GLU A 166 12.82 16.73 -11.60
C GLU A 166 12.03 15.42 -11.46
N MET A 167 12.37 14.58 -10.49
CA MET A 167 11.66 13.32 -10.19
C MET A 167 10.67 13.45 -9.04
N ILE A 168 10.62 14.60 -8.37
CA ILE A 168 9.65 14.88 -7.31
C ILE A 168 8.31 15.24 -7.95
N THR A 169 7.26 14.49 -7.60
CA THR A 169 5.91 14.59 -8.18
C THR A 169 4.88 15.02 -7.16
#